data_AF-A0AAN9I503-F1
#
_entry.id   AF-A0AAN9I503-F1
#
_cell.length_a   1.000
_cell.length_b   1.000
_cell.length_c   1.000
_cell.angle_alpha   90.00
_cell.angle_beta   90.00
_cell.angle_gamma   90.00
#
_symmetry.space_group_name_H-M   'P 1'
#
loop_
_entity.id
_entity.type
_entity.pdbx_description
1 polymer ?
#
loop_
_entity_poly.entity_id
_entity_poly.type
_entity_poly.pdbx_seq_one_letter_code
_entity_poly.pdbx_strand_id
1 'polypeptide(L)'
;MPVISLNLFLPLKLPFLLALLAASVKTENHELNLPPYSIRSSSEALWKFAIVVYCTIQTSASLAQITELHNFASRRSAAMDTDKECSVVLELSESDPFYDQKKKLLQSKGFSPKEQIYLRSSSNPGWMNATIDVLLQIARIIELNELELYFAEDNACSSVEFYSPRNELEALNSIVFLIDISLSSCTNLHTNILQGLHQTVLALISDFGDKNSVNGVIEKNHSCDLEDRMIEWGESNGVTTQLKIACVEGAGRGAVARKDLKVGDVALEIPVSIIISEELVRETDMYDVLKEIDGISSETILLLWSMKEKYNCDSKFKIYFDTLPEKLNTGLSFSIEAITMLDGTLLLEEIMQVRQHLHAQYDELFPALCNIFPDIFPPELYTWEKFLWACELWYSNSMKIKYSDGKLRTCLIPIAGFLNHSLCPHVMHYGKVDPATNSLKFRLSRPCKSGEECYLSYGNFSSSHLITFYGFLPQGDNRYDVIPLDIDGSDVNSIEDIPASNWTTHMVRGTWLSKNHNIFYYGLPCPLLDHLRRSRSPMLQTKTFLQGNLENELEVLENLKFIFDDMMENMGETDLDNRENCSWDEKLAMDFKNLQRRIAYSVSTSCHNGIEMLKNELCKCMAEDIEG
;
A
#
# COMPACT_ATOMS: atom_id res chain seq x y z
N MET A 1 -20.53 8.20 -11.25
CA MET A 1 -21.13 6.88 -10.94
C MET A 1 -21.11 6.00 -12.18
N PRO A 2 -20.45 4.84 -12.13
CA PRO A 2 -21.20 3.57 -12.21
C PRO A 2 -20.84 2.59 -11.08
N VAL A 3 -21.79 1.69 -10.87
CA VAL A 3 -21.92 0.61 -9.88
C VAL A 3 -20.86 -0.46 -10.06
N ILE A 4 -19.99 -0.72 -9.08
CA ILE A 4 -19.21 -1.98 -8.96
C ILE A 4 -19.04 -2.36 -7.47
N SER A 5 -19.30 -3.63 -7.20
CA SER A 5 -19.56 -4.33 -5.94
C SER A 5 -18.38 -4.43 -4.95
N LEU A 6 -18.65 -4.32 -3.64
CA LEU A 6 -17.87 -5.04 -2.61
C LEU A 6 -18.10 -6.55 -2.80
N ASN A 7 -17.36 -7.16 -3.71
CA ASN A 7 -17.26 -8.61 -3.80
C ASN A 7 -16.08 -9.11 -2.97
N LEU A 8 -16.15 -8.87 -1.66
CA LEU A 8 -15.42 -9.71 -0.71
C LEU A 8 -16.37 -10.44 0.24
N PHE A 9 -17.52 -9.86 0.63
CA PHE A 9 -18.54 -10.56 1.42
C PHE A 9 -19.92 -9.95 1.17
N LEU A 10 -20.79 -10.67 0.44
CA LEU A 10 -22.21 -10.31 0.31
C LEU A 10 -22.97 -10.71 1.58
N PRO A 11 -23.94 -9.91 2.07
CA PRO A 11 -24.79 -10.30 3.18
C PRO A 11 -25.63 -11.52 2.77
N LEU A 12 -25.36 -12.65 3.40
CA LEU A 12 -25.88 -13.96 3.07
C LEU A 12 -27.26 -14.21 3.70
N LYS A 13 -28.17 -13.24 3.62
CA LYS A 13 -29.39 -13.25 4.48
C LYS A 13 -30.55 -14.14 3.99
N LEU A 14 -30.52 -14.68 2.78
CA LEU A 14 -31.58 -15.56 2.27
C LEU A 14 -31.08 -16.76 1.44
N PRO A 15 -30.05 -16.63 0.57
CA PRO A 15 -29.49 -17.77 -0.17
C PRO A 15 -28.74 -18.76 0.72
N PHE A 16 -28.13 -18.30 1.82
CA PHE A 16 -27.30 -19.12 2.72
C PHE A 16 -28.09 -20.19 3.47
N LEU A 17 -29.24 -19.82 4.04
CA LEU A 17 -30.14 -20.77 4.70
C LEU A 17 -30.72 -21.77 3.70
N LEU A 18 -31.01 -21.35 2.46
CA LEU A 18 -31.46 -22.23 1.38
C LEU A 18 -30.36 -23.14 0.85
N ALA A 19 -29.10 -22.68 0.78
CA ALA A 19 -27.94 -23.47 0.37
C ALA A 19 -27.54 -24.48 1.44
N LEU A 20 -27.56 -24.10 2.71
CA LEU A 20 -27.38 -25.00 3.86
C LEU A 20 -28.49 -26.05 3.93
N LEU A 21 -29.75 -25.66 3.67
CA LEU A 21 -30.85 -26.60 3.52
C LEU A 21 -30.64 -27.49 2.30
N ALA A 22 -30.22 -26.99 1.14
CA ALA A 22 -29.95 -27.80 -0.05
C ALA A 22 -28.81 -28.81 0.15
N ALA A 23 -27.76 -28.43 0.89
CA ALA A 23 -26.66 -29.30 1.27
C ALA A 23 -27.09 -30.35 2.32
N SER A 24 -28.02 -30.01 3.23
CA SER A 24 -28.64 -30.94 4.18
C SER A 24 -29.75 -31.83 3.55
N VAL A 25 -30.37 -31.41 2.45
CA VAL A 25 -31.54 -32.04 1.80
C VAL A 25 -31.14 -33.03 0.70
N LYS A 26 -29.85 -33.11 0.32
CA LYS A 26 -29.32 -34.26 -0.44
C LYS A 26 -29.37 -35.59 0.35
N THR A 27 -29.92 -35.59 1.57
CA THR A 27 -30.27 -36.79 2.35
C THR A 27 -31.76 -37.07 2.54
N GLU A 28 -32.73 -36.23 2.12
CA GLU A 28 -34.16 -36.61 2.08
C GLU A 28 -35.05 -35.54 1.39
N ASN A 29 -35.91 -35.97 0.46
CA ASN A 29 -36.75 -35.14 -0.42
C ASN A 29 -37.90 -34.40 0.31
N HIS A 30 -38.09 -33.09 0.03
CA HIS A 30 -39.33 -32.46 -0.49
C HIS A 30 -39.28 -30.91 -0.54
N GLU A 31 -39.90 -30.31 -1.57
CA GLU A 31 -39.95 -28.87 -1.89
C GLU A 31 -41.03 -28.06 -1.12
N LEU A 32 -40.75 -26.78 -0.81
CA LEU A 32 -41.75 -25.75 -0.47
C LEU A 32 -41.35 -24.34 -0.98
N ASN A 33 -42.32 -23.60 -1.53
CA ASN A 33 -42.23 -22.26 -2.18
C ASN A 33 -42.87 -21.15 -1.32
N LEU A 34 -42.29 -19.93 -1.22
CA LEU A 34 -42.99 -18.67 -0.81
C LEU A 34 -42.32 -17.36 -1.35
N PRO A 35 -43.05 -16.20 -1.44
CA PRO A 35 -42.80 -15.03 -2.32
C PRO A 35 -42.19 -13.76 -1.63
N PRO A 36 -41.91 -12.63 -2.35
CA PRO A 36 -41.00 -11.56 -1.88
C PRO A 36 -41.68 -10.30 -1.31
N TYR A 37 -40.97 -9.58 -0.43
CA TYR A 37 -41.29 -8.20 0.01
C TYR A 37 -40.05 -7.29 -0.04
N SER A 38 -40.27 -6.02 -0.40
CA SER A 38 -39.28 -4.95 -0.53
C SER A 38 -39.34 -3.96 0.65
N ILE A 39 -38.19 -3.41 1.05
CA ILE A 39 -38.09 -2.21 1.91
C ILE A 39 -36.93 -1.33 1.43
N ARG A 40 -37.23 -0.04 1.19
CA ARG A 40 -36.30 1.09 1.00
C ARG A 40 -36.12 1.82 2.33
N SER A 41 -34.88 2.17 2.72
CA SER A 41 -34.60 3.34 3.59
C SER A 41 -33.12 3.75 3.60
N SER A 42 -32.84 4.98 3.17
CA SER A 42 -31.98 6.02 3.78
C SER A 42 -30.68 5.66 4.51
N SER A 43 -29.96 4.61 4.12
CA SER A 43 -28.59 4.31 4.58
C SER A 43 -27.51 4.58 3.51
N GLU A 44 -27.90 4.89 2.27
CA GLU A 44 -26.98 5.01 1.11
C GLU A 44 -25.90 6.10 1.20
N ALA A 45 -26.00 7.07 2.12
CA ALA A 45 -25.01 8.15 2.24
C ALA A 45 -23.78 7.73 3.07
N LEU A 46 -23.99 7.02 4.18
CA LEU A 46 -22.91 6.55 5.07
C LEU A 46 -22.17 5.33 4.49
N TRP A 47 -22.82 4.55 3.63
CA TRP A 47 -22.17 3.45 2.91
C TRP A 47 -21.19 3.93 1.84
N LYS A 48 -21.36 5.13 1.27
CA LYS A 48 -20.49 5.62 0.19
C LYS A 48 -19.07 5.93 0.65
N PHE A 49 -18.87 6.28 1.93
CA PHE A 49 -17.57 6.67 2.47
C PHE A 49 -16.71 5.47 2.88
N ALA A 50 -17.32 4.45 3.52
CA ALA A 50 -16.63 3.21 3.92
C ALA A 50 -16.14 2.37 2.71
N ILE A 51 -16.83 2.51 1.56
CA ILE A 51 -16.52 1.79 0.32
C ILE A 51 -15.30 2.38 -0.40
N VAL A 52 -15.04 3.70 -0.27
CA VAL A 52 -13.90 4.37 -0.90
C VAL A 52 -12.58 3.99 -0.20
N VAL A 53 -12.60 3.82 1.12
CA VAL A 53 -11.42 3.40 1.90
C VAL A 53 -11.04 1.95 1.61
N TYR A 54 -12.01 1.05 1.39
CA TYR A 54 -11.73 -0.38 1.22
C TYR A 54 -11.40 -0.78 -0.24
N CYS A 55 -12.14 -0.27 -1.23
CA CYS A 55 -11.95 -0.67 -2.63
C CYS A 55 -10.62 -0.18 -3.23
N THR A 56 -10.10 0.96 -2.75
CA THR A 56 -8.87 1.57 -3.28
C THR A 56 -7.61 0.84 -2.80
N ILE A 57 -7.64 0.12 -1.67
CA ILE A 57 -6.42 -0.33 -0.99
C ILE A 57 -5.99 -1.76 -1.39
N GLN A 58 -6.91 -2.70 -1.63
CA GLN A 58 -6.54 -4.07 -2.00
C GLN A 58 -6.43 -4.34 -3.51
N THR A 59 -7.04 -3.50 -4.36
CA THR A 59 -6.92 -3.61 -5.82
C THR A 59 -5.74 -2.78 -6.35
N SER A 60 -5.46 -1.60 -5.78
CA SER A 60 -4.30 -0.79 -6.22
C SER A 60 -2.96 -1.41 -5.82
N ALA A 61 -2.84 -1.98 -4.61
CA ALA A 61 -1.59 -2.61 -4.17
C ALA A 61 -1.23 -3.85 -5.01
N SER A 62 -2.24 -4.64 -5.42
CA SER A 62 -2.01 -5.86 -6.20
C SER A 62 -2.04 -5.66 -7.72
N LEU A 63 -2.78 -4.67 -8.26
CA LEU A 63 -2.61 -4.28 -9.66
C LEU A 63 -1.31 -3.50 -9.86
N ALA A 64 -0.88 -2.59 -8.97
CA ALA A 64 0.41 -1.91 -9.14
C ALA A 64 1.58 -2.90 -9.11
N GLN A 65 1.61 -3.82 -8.13
CA GLN A 65 2.64 -4.87 -8.01
C GLN A 65 2.67 -5.87 -9.20
N ILE A 66 1.59 -5.98 -9.98
CA ILE A 66 1.44 -6.97 -11.07
C ILE A 66 1.45 -6.34 -12.47
N THR A 67 1.04 -5.07 -12.60
CA THR A 67 0.93 -4.38 -13.90
C THR A 67 2.29 -3.94 -14.42
N GLU A 68 3.27 -3.71 -13.57
CA GLU A 68 4.65 -3.34 -13.95
C GLU A 68 5.40 -4.42 -14.76
N LEU A 69 5.01 -5.70 -14.65
CA LEU A 69 5.67 -6.79 -15.40
C LEU A 69 5.01 -7.11 -16.75
N HIS A 70 3.82 -6.56 -17.05
CA HIS A 70 3.05 -7.00 -18.23
C HIS A 70 3.38 -6.28 -19.55
N ASN A 71 4.03 -5.12 -19.52
CA ASN A 71 4.21 -4.32 -20.74
C ASN A 71 5.59 -4.38 -21.39
N PHE A 72 6.60 -5.00 -20.76
CA PHE A 72 7.94 -5.06 -21.38
C PHE A 72 8.39 -6.44 -21.84
N ALA A 73 7.82 -7.53 -21.32
CA ALA A 73 8.29 -8.89 -21.63
C ALA A 73 7.82 -9.46 -22.99
N SER A 74 6.98 -8.75 -23.75
CA SER A 74 6.39 -9.27 -24.99
C SER A 74 6.70 -8.40 -26.20
N ARG A 75 7.97 -8.33 -26.61
CA ARG A 75 8.39 -7.90 -27.96
C ARG A 75 9.77 -8.47 -28.28
N ARG A 76 9.78 -9.64 -28.94
CA ARG A 76 10.97 -10.16 -29.64
C ARG A 76 10.90 -9.77 -31.11
N SER A 77 12.10 -9.46 -31.62
CA SER A 77 12.55 -9.32 -33.01
C SER A 77 12.22 -8.03 -33.77
N ALA A 78 13.26 -7.22 -33.97
CA ALA A 78 13.62 -6.68 -35.28
C ALA A 78 15.15 -6.58 -35.36
N ALA A 79 15.71 -7.00 -36.50
CA ALA A 79 17.13 -7.15 -36.77
C ALA A 79 17.93 -5.85 -36.53
N MET A 80 19.13 -5.96 -35.96
CA MET A 80 20.04 -4.85 -35.70
C MET A 80 20.92 -4.54 -36.91
N ASP A 81 20.86 -3.28 -37.34
CA ASP A 81 21.86 -2.61 -38.17
C ASP A 81 23.10 -2.27 -37.31
N THR A 82 24.28 -2.47 -37.87
CA THR A 82 25.59 -2.46 -37.18
C THR A 82 26.19 -1.07 -36.92
N ASP A 83 25.38 -0.01 -36.83
CA ASP A 83 25.87 1.38 -36.68
C ASP A 83 25.01 2.25 -35.73
N LYS A 84 24.16 1.64 -34.89
CA LYS A 84 23.25 2.39 -34.01
C LYS A 84 23.95 2.81 -32.71
N GLU A 85 23.99 4.13 -32.47
CA GLU A 85 24.33 4.74 -31.17
C GLU A 85 23.60 4.01 -30.03
N CYS A 86 24.32 3.65 -28.96
CA CYS A 86 23.75 2.98 -27.80
C CYS A 86 22.73 3.90 -27.10
N SER A 87 21.53 3.40 -26.81
CA SER A 87 20.46 4.20 -26.20
C SER A 87 19.62 3.38 -25.22
N VAL A 88 19.10 4.03 -24.19
CA VAL A 88 18.10 3.50 -23.25
C VAL A 88 16.76 4.15 -23.57
N VAL A 89 15.69 3.35 -23.63
CA VAL A 89 14.33 3.84 -23.90
C VAL A 89 13.48 3.69 -22.65
N LEU A 90 12.89 4.79 -22.20
CA LEU A 90 11.87 4.80 -21.15
C LEU A 90 10.51 5.06 -21.78
N GLU A 91 9.53 4.24 -21.44
CA GLU A 91 8.20 4.30 -22.05
C GLU A 91 7.12 4.22 -20.97
N LEU A 92 6.31 5.27 -20.88
CA LEU A 92 5.08 5.29 -20.11
C LEU A 92 4.06 4.39 -20.82
N SER A 93 3.63 3.35 -20.12
CA SER A 93 2.67 2.36 -20.61
C SER A 93 1.30 2.98 -20.92
N GLU A 94 0.76 2.77 -22.12
CA GLU A 94 -0.60 3.22 -22.49
C GLU A 94 -1.72 2.58 -21.66
N SER A 95 -1.46 1.44 -21.00
CA SER A 95 -2.42 0.82 -20.08
C SER A 95 -2.28 1.30 -18.64
N ASP A 96 -1.44 2.30 -18.37
CA ASP A 96 -1.31 2.89 -17.05
C ASP A 96 -2.61 3.65 -16.70
N PRO A 97 -3.23 3.42 -15.53
CA PRO A 97 -4.50 4.06 -15.16
C PRO A 97 -4.39 5.58 -15.03
N PHE A 98 -3.18 6.12 -14.85
CA PHE A 98 -2.88 7.55 -14.76
C PHE A 98 -2.06 8.06 -15.95
N TYR A 99 -2.16 7.37 -17.10
CA TYR A 99 -1.40 7.70 -18.31
C TYR A 99 -1.48 9.19 -18.67
N ASP A 100 -2.69 9.76 -18.73
CA ASP A 100 -2.87 11.16 -19.15
C ASP A 100 -2.24 12.16 -18.18
N GLN A 101 -2.34 11.92 -16.87
CA GLN A 101 -1.75 12.78 -15.85
C GLN A 101 -0.23 12.69 -15.87
N LYS A 102 0.33 11.48 -15.91
CA LYS A 102 1.79 11.25 -15.99
C LYS A 102 2.37 11.79 -17.29
N LYS A 103 1.66 11.63 -18.42
CA LYS A 103 2.02 12.21 -19.71
C LYS A 103 2.10 13.73 -19.67
N LYS A 104 1.12 14.40 -19.07
CA LYS A 104 1.15 15.86 -18.90
C LYS A 104 2.34 16.29 -18.05
N LEU A 105 2.66 15.55 -16.98
CA LEU A 105 3.80 15.82 -16.11
C LEU A 105 5.15 15.60 -16.82
N LEU A 106 5.28 14.55 -17.64
CA LEU A 106 6.46 14.36 -18.49
C LEU A 106 6.63 15.53 -19.46
N GLN A 107 5.54 15.93 -20.14
CA GLN A 107 5.55 17.02 -21.10
C GLN A 107 5.90 18.37 -20.47
N SER A 108 5.43 18.65 -19.25
CA SER A 108 5.78 19.89 -18.54
C SER A 108 7.27 19.95 -18.14
N LYS A 109 7.93 18.80 -18.03
CA LYS A 109 9.38 18.66 -17.82
C LYS A 109 10.17 18.53 -19.14
N GLY A 110 9.50 18.62 -20.29
CA GLY A 110 10.13 18.59 -21.62
C GLY A 110 10.40 17.18 -22.17
N PHE A 111 9.78 16.15 -21.59
CA PHE A 111 9.94 14.76 -22.02
C PHE A 111 8.71 14.25 -22.78
N SER A 112 8.92 13.29 -23.69
CA SER A 112 7.85 12.56 -24.35
C SER A 112 7.47 11.31 -23.53
N PRO A 113 6.25 10.74 -23.73
CA PRO A 113 5.86 9.47 -23.11
C PRO A 113 6.74 8.28 -23.49
N LYS A 114 7.53 8.40 -24.56
CA LYS A 114 8.47 7.38 -25.03
C LYS A 114 9.78 8.06 -25.37
N GLU A 115 10.62 8.21 -24.36
CA GLU A 115 11.86 8.97 -24.46
C GLU A 115 13.04 8.04 -24.74
N GLN A 116 13.85 8.38 -25.76
CA GLN A 116 15.05 7.64 -26.13
C GLN A 116 16.29 8.46 -25.76
N ILE A 117 17.04 7.97 -24.78
CA ILE A 117 18.25 8.62 -24.27
C ILE A 117 19.49 7.97 -24.88
N TYR A 118 20.23 8.74 -25.69
CA TYR A 118 21.46 8.29 -26.33
C TYR A 118 22.66 8.38 -25.37
N LEU A 119 23.36 7.27 -25.18
CA LEU A 119 24.56 7.16 -24.35
C LEU A 119 25.79 7.54 -25.18
N ARG A 120 26.19 8.81 -25.12
CA ARG A 120 27.38 9.30 -25.83
C ARG A 120 28.54 9.45 -24.85
N SER A 121 29.65 8.75 -25.13
CA SER A 121 30.91 8.99 -24.43
C SER A 121 31.39 10.42 -24.72
N SER A 122 31.19 11.30 -23.75
CA SER A 122 31.59 12.70 -23.82
C SER A 122 32.94 12.89 -23.12
N SER A 123 33.74 13.85 -23.60
CA SER A 123 34.97 14.28 -22.93
C SER A 123 34.73 15.04 -21.62
N ASN A 124 33.47 15.37 -21.29
CA ASN A 124 33.09 16.00 -20.02
C ASN A 124 32.99 14.96 -18.90
N PRO A 125 33.81 15.03 -17.83
CA PRO A 125 33.82 14.03 -16.75
C PRO A 125 32.49 13.85 -16.00
N GLY A 126 31.51 14.75 -16.16
CA GLY A 126 30.19 14.66 -15.52
C GLY A 126 29.04 14.15 -16.40
N TRP A 127 29.30 13.75 -17.66
CA TRP A 127 28.23 13.40 -18.61
C TRP A 127 27.31 12.29 -18.10
N MET A 128 27.87 11.34 -17.35
CA MET A 128 27.21 10.15 -16.87
C MET A 128 26.20 10.45 -15.76
N ASN A 129 26.57 11.33 -14.83
CA ASN A 129 25.64 11.81 -13.80
C ASN A 129 24.51 12.60 -14.45
N ALA A 130 24.81 13.46 -15.43
CA ALA A 130 23.77 14.19 -16.16
C ALA A 130 22.81 13.25 -16.91
N THR A 131 23.32 12.16 -17.50
CA THR A 131 22.48 11.13 -18.11
C THR A 131 21.59 10.43 -17.07
N ILE A 132 22.16 10.04 -15.93
CA ILE A 132 21.39 9.41 -14.84
C ILE A 132 20.31 10.36 -14.31
N ASP A 133 20.62 11.64 -14.12
CA ASP A 133 19.67 12.64 -13.66
C ASP A 133 18.46 12.76 -14.60
N VAL A 134 18.68 12.67 -15.92
CA VAL A 134 17.59 12.66 -16.91
C VAL A 134 16.79 11.35 -16.84
N LEU A 135 17.47 10.20 -16.80
CA LEU A 135 16.82 8.89 -16.69
C LEU A 135 15.95 8.82 -15.43
N LEU A 136 16.47 9.28 -14.29
CA LEU A 136 15.77 9.30 -13.01
C LEU A 136 14.56 10.23 -13.02
N GLN A 137 14.67 11.42 -13.60
CA GLN A 137 13.52 12.34 -13.72
C GLN A 137 12.36 11.69 -14.47
N ILE A 138 12.64 10.98 -15.57
CA ILE A 138 11.62 10.30 -16.36
C ILE A 138 11.09 9.09 -15.60
N ALA A 139 11.97 8.23 -15.07
CA ALA A 139 11.59 7.01 -14.37
C ALA A 139 10.71 7.30 -13.15
N ARG A 140 11.06 8.27 -12.31
CA ARG A 140 10.26 8.64 -11.12
C ARG A 140 8.84 9.06 -11.47
N ILE A 141 8.66 9.80 -12.58
CA ILE A 141 7.33 10.19 -13.06
C ILE A 141 6.54 8.97 -13.56
N ILE A 142 7.19 8.06 -14.28
CA ILE A 142 6.58 6.80 -14.74
C ILE A 142 6.12 5.97 -13.53
N GLU A 143 6.92 5.88 -12.47
CA GLU A 143 6.63 5.08 -11.27
C GLU A 143 5.71 5.77 -10.24
N LEU A 144 5.13 6.94 -10.54
CA LEU A 144 4.21 7.61 -9.61
C LEU A 144 2.95 6.77 -9.38
N ASN A 145 2.57 6.57 -8.11
CA ASN A 145 1.23 6.06 -7.78
C ASN A 145 0.21 7.21 -7.66
N GLU A 146 -1.07 6.85 -7.46
CA GLU A 146 -2.18 7.80 -7.34
C GLU A 146 -1.93 8.87 -6.27
N LEU A 147 -1.53 8.46 -5.06
CA LEU A 147 -1.33 9.36 -3.93
C LEU A 147 -0.12 10.27 -4.18
N GLU A 148 0.98 9.72 -4.67
CA GLU A 148 2.15 10.53 -5.03
C GLU A 148 1.84 11.55 -6.13
N LEU A 149 1.01 11.17 -7.10
CA LEU A 149 0.55 12.05 -8.18
C LEU A 149 -0.36 13.17 -7.65
N TYR A 150 -1.25 12.89 -6.69
CA TYR A 150 -2.08 13.91 -6.04
C TYR A 150 -1.23 14.98 -5.33
N PHE A 151 -0.14 14.55 -4.69
CA PHE A 151 0.79 15.45 -4.00
C PHE A 151 1.98 15.90 -4.85
N ALA A 152 2.04 15.54 -6.13
CA ALA A 152 3.08 16.00 -7.04
C ALA A 152 2.93 17.51 -7.23
N GLU A 153 3.98 18.27 -6.94
CA GLU A 153 3.93 19.73 -7.04
C GLU A 153 3.88 20.17 -8.52
N ASP A 154 2.98 21.09 -8.85
CA ASP A 154 2.83 21.71 -10.18
C ASP A 154 3.94 22.75 -10.49
N ASN A 155 5.17 22.49 -10.02
CA ASN A 155 6.28 23.42 -10.20
C ASN A 155 7.16 23.00 -11.37
N ALA A 156 7.08 23.80 -12.42
CA ALA A 156 8.08 23.88 -13.49
C ALA A 156 9.51 24.21 -12.98
N CYS A 157 9.68 24.58 -11.70
CA CYS A 157 10.94 25.15 -11.19
C CYS A 157 11.47 24.61 -9.84
N SER A 158 10.95 23.49 -9.31
CA SER A 158 11.59 22.84 -8.14
C SER A 158 12.48 21.68 -8.59
N SER A 159 13.78 21.76 -8.26
CA SER A 159 14.79 20.71 -8.45
C SER A 159 14.74 19.65 -7.35
N VAL A 160 13.65 19.59 -6.57
CA VAL A 160 13.66 18.91 -5.27
C VAL A 160 12.50 17.92 -5.14
N GLU A 161 12.88 16.70 -4.79
CA GLU A 161 12.12 15.46 -4.99
C GLU A 161 11.03 15.22 -3.93
N PHE A 162 9.78 15.04 -4.39
CA PHE A 162 8.59 14.71 -3.59
C PHE A 162 8.27 13.21 -3.57
N TYR A 163 9.13 12.39 -4.16
CA TYR A 163 8.97 10.95 -4.31
C TYR A 163 9.17 10.19 -3.00
N SER A 164 8.44 9.10 -2.79
CA SER A 164 8.66 8.20 -1.66
C SER A 164 9.97 7.40 -1.83
N PRO A 165 10.55 6.87 -0.74
CA PRO A 165 11.70 5.97 -0.86
C PRO A 165 11.41 4.74 -1.73
N ARG A 166 10.15 4.30 -1.77
CA ARG A 166 9.71 3.26 -2.69
C ARG A 166 9.86 3.72 -4.15
N ASN A 167 9.21 4.84 -4.53
CA ASN A 167 9.29 5.36 -5.91
C ASN A 167 10.74 5.56 -6.36
N GLU A 168 11.61 6.06 -5.47
CA GLU A 168 13.04 6.20 -5.76
C GLU A 168 13.71 4.86 -6.10
N LEU A 169 13.47 3.84 -5.29
CA LEU A 169 14.00 2.51 -5.54
C LEU A 169 13.38 1.89 -6.81
N GLU A 170 12.09 2.08 -7.07
CA GLU A 170 11.42 1.55 -8.27
C GLU A 170 12.05 2.19 -9.53
N ALA A 171 12.23 3.51 -9.52
CA ALA A 171 12.84 4.25 -10.61
C ALA A 171 14.31 3.82 -10.87
N LEU A 172 15.10 3.65 -9.81
CA LEU A 172 16.48 3.16 -9.95
C LEU A 172 16.53 1.73 -10.47
N ASN A 173 15.69 0.83 -9.97
CA ASN A 173 15.65 -0.57 -10.39
C ASN A 173 15.12 -0.72 -11.83
N SER A 174 14.16 0.10 -12.26
CA SER A 174 13.68 0.08 -13.64
C SER A 174 14.78 0.54 -14.61
N ILE A 175 15.60 1.51 -14.23
CA ILE A 175 16.79 1.90 -15.00
C ILE A 175 17.81 0.76 -15.06
N VAL A 176 18.12 0.08 -13.95
CA VAL A 176 19.00 -1.10 -13.92
C VAL A 176 18.50 -2.16 -14.90
N PHE A 177 17.21 -2.49 -14.83
CA PHE A 177 16.59 -3.48 -15.70
C PHE A 177 16.70 -3.14 -17.19
N LEU A 178 16.47 -1.87 -17.57
CA LEU A 178 16.62 -1.41 -18.94
C LEU A 178 18.08 -1.47 -19.43
N ILE A 179 19.03 -1.18 -18.54
CA ILE A 179 20.47 -1.30 -18.83
C ILE A 179 20.84 -2.78 -19.02
N ASP A 180 20.32 -3.69 -18.20
CA ASP A 180 20.55 -5.14 -18.33
C ASP A 180 20.01 -5.71 -19.65
N ILE A 181 18.81 -5.30 -20.06
CA ILE A 181 18.27 -5.63 -21.38
C ILE A 181 19.21 -5.14 -22.49
N SER A 182 19.69 -3.90 -22.36
CA SER A 182 20.61 -3.31 -23.33
C SER A 182 21.95 -4.05 -23.36
N LEU A 183 22.52 -4.40 -22.20
CA LEU A 183 23.75 -5.17 -22.07
C LEU A 183 23.63 -6.57 -22.70
N SER A 184 22.48 -7.23 -22.55
CA SER A 184 22.23 -8.55 -23.14
C SER A 184 22.12 -8.55 -24.67
N SER A 185 21.87 -7.38 -25.28
CA SER A 185 21.60 -7.24 -26.72
C SER A 185 22.69 -6.45 -27.48
N CYS A 186 23.65 -5.81 -26.80
CA CYS A 186 24.62 -4.90 -27.43
C CYS A 186 25.91 -5.59 -27.92
N THR A 187 26.64 -4.92 -28.82
CA THR A 187 27.98 -5.31 -29.30
C THR A 187 29.10 -4.77 -28.38
N ASN A 188 30.30 -5.36 -28.46
CA ASN A 188 31.43 -5.11 -27.54
C ASN A 188 31.85 -3.63 -27.34
N LEU A 189 31.57 -2.72 -28.28
CA LEU A 189 32.04 -1.32 -28.22
C LEU A 189 31.32 -0.50 -27.14
N HIS A 190 30.03 -0.78 -26.90
CA HIS A 190 29.19 -0.02 -25.97
C HIS A 190 29.10 -0.65 -24.58
N THR A 191 29.63 -1.87 -24.42
CA THR A 191 29.58 -2.64 -23.16
C THR A 191 30.20 -1.87 -22.00
N ASN A 192 31.33 -1.18 -22.21
CA ASN A 192 32.01 -0.43 -21.13
C ASN A 192 31.16 0.76 -20.62
N ILE A 193 30.46 1.45 -21.54
CA ILE A 193 29.61 2.61 -21.21
C ILE A 193 28.41 2.14 -20.37
N LEU A 194 27.72 1.09 -20.84
CA LEU A 194 26.58 0.52 -20.15
C LEU A 194 26.96 -0.10 -18.80
N GLN A 195 28.10 -0.81 -18.73
CA GLN A 195 28.62 -1.35 -17.46
C GLN A 195 28.96 -0.26 -16.47
N GLY A 196 29.58 0.83 -16.92
CA GLY A 196 29.78 2.01 -16.10
C GLY A 196 28.45 2.50 -15.55
N LEU A 197 27.46 2.71 -16.45
CA LEU A 197 26.17 3.30 -16.09
C LEU A 197 25.46 2.43 -15.05
N HIS A 198 25.46 1.12 -15.30
CA HIS A 198 24.95 0.11 -14.38
C HIS A 198 25.60 0.21 -13.00
N GLN A 199 26.94 0.29 -12.92
CA GLN A 199 27.63 0.39 -11.63
C GLN A 199 27.32 1.70 -10.89
N THR A 200 27.21 2.81 -11.60
CA THR A 200 26.84 4.09 -10.98
C THR A 200 25.42 4.05 -10.43
N VAL A 201 24.46 3.49 -11.17
CA VAL A 201 23.08 3.35 -10.70
C VAL A 201 23.00 2.40 -9.49
N LEU A 202 23.73 1.27 -9.51
CA LEU A 202 23.82 0.39 -8.34
C LEU A 202 24.43 1.08 -7.11
N ALA A 203 25.43 1.95 -7.31
CA ALA A 203 26.01 2.74 -6.23
C ALA A 203 25.00 3.73 -5.65
N LEU A 204 24.15 4.35 -6.48
CA LEU A 204 23.05 5.20 -6.04
C LEU A 204 22.00 4.42 -5.23
N ILE A 205 21.64 3.21 -5.66
CA ILE A 205 20.74 2.33 -4.90
C ILE A 205 21.34 2.02 -3.52
N SER A 206 22.64 1.69 -3.46
CA SER A 206 23.32 1.40 -2.21
C SER A 206 23.37 2.61 -1.28
N ASP A 207 23.76 3.78 -1.79
CA ASP A 207 23.83 5.04 -1.01
C ASP A 207 22.45 5.47 -0.52
N PHE A 208 21.42 5.34 -1.36
CA PHE A 208 20.04 5.61 -0.98
C PHE A 208 19.53 4.66 0.10
N GLY A 209 19.82 3.36 -0.04
CA GLY A 209 19.50 2.34 0.96
C GLY A 209 20.16 2.62 2.30
N ASP A 210 21.47 2.92 2.31
CA ASP A 210 22.23 3.22 3.53
C ASP A 210 21.68 4.45 4.26
N LYS A 211 21.34 5.53 3.53
CA LYS A 211 20.75 6.76 4.09
C LYS A 211 19.37 6.58 4.70
N ASN A 212 18.59 5.63 4.19
CA ASN A 212 17.21 5.38 4.62
C ASN A 212 17.07 4.04 5.37
N SER A 213 18.19 3.42 5.75
CA SER A 213 18.20 2.15 6.47
C SER A 213 17.69 2.36 7.90
N VAL A 214 16.88 1.40 8.35
CA VAL A 214 16.46 1.30 9.75
C VAL A 214 17.33 0.24 10.40
N ASN A 215 18.11 0.63 11.40
CA ASN A 215 18.96 -0.30 12.14
C ASN A 215 18.15 -0.98 13.24
N GLY A 216 17.49 -2.08 12.91
CA GLY A 216 16.89 -2.97 13.92
C GLY A 216 17.97 -3.57 14.82
N VAL A 217 17.75 -3.56 16.14
CA VAL A 217 18.65 -4.19 17.10
C VAL A 217 18.27 -5.67 17.22
N ILE A 218 19.15 -6.56 16.77
CA ILE A 218 18.93 -8.00 16.89
C ILE A 218 19.17 -8.46 18.33
N GLU A 219 18.15 -9.06 18.92
CA GLU A 219 18.20 -9.63 20.27
C GLU A 219 19.04 -10.92 20.27
N LYS A 220 20.17 -10.91 20.97
CA LYS A 220 21.12 -12.03 20.98
C LYS A 220 20.72 -13.20 21.87
N ASN A 221 19.77 -13.01 22.78
CA ASN A 221 19.46 -13.95 23.87
C ASN A 221 18.11 -14.66 23.70
N HIS A 222 17.36 -14.40 22.62
CA HIS A 222 16.08 -15.08 22.39
C HIS A 222 16.32 -16.41 21.64
N SER A 223 15.75 -17.52 22.13
CA SER A 223 15.73 -18.78 21.38
C SER A 223 14.75 -18.66 20.21
N CYS A 224 15.17 -19.14 19.03
CA CYS A 224 14.39 -19.25 17.79
C CYS A 224 14.30 -20.71 17.32
N ASP A 225 14.31 -21.68 18.26
CA ASP A 225 14.40 -23.10 17.94
C ASP A 225 13.22 -23.63 17.09
N LEU A 226 12.04 -23.00 17.19
CA LEU A 226 10.88 -23.32 16.37
C LEU A 226 11.07 -22.82 14.93
N GLU A 227 11.52 -21.58 14.78
CA GLU A 227 11.78 -20.94 13.50
C GLU A 227 12.93 -21.63 12.76
N ASP A 228 13.98 -22.05 13.46
CA ASP A 228 15.08 -22.81 12.86
C ASP A 228 14.58 -24.16 12.31
N ARG A 229 13.75 -24.89 13.07
CA ARG A 229 13.09 -26.11 12.58
C ARG A 229 12.17 -25.86 11.38
N MET A 230 11.52 -24.70 11.33
CA MET A 230 10.70 -24.31 10.20
C MET A 230 11.55 -24.04 8.94
N ILE A 231 12.72 -23.42 9.10
CA ILE A 231 13.69 -23.27 8.00
C ILE A 231 14.17 -24.64 7.52
N GLU A 232 14.55 -25.55 8.42
CA GLU A 232 14.96 -26.92 8.07
C GLU A 232 13.85 -27.68 7.33
N TRP A 233 12.60 -27.57 7.80
CA TRP A 233 11.44 -28.14 7.11
C TRP A 233 11.28 -27.53 5.71
N GLY A 234 11.41 -26.22 5.57
CA GLY A 234 11.37 -25.54 4.28
C GLY A 234 12.46 -26.04 3.33
N GLU A 235 13.71 -26.09 3.79
CA GLU A 235 14.86 -26.57 3.01
C GLU A 235 14.65 -28.02 2.56
N SER A 236 14.10 -28.90 3.43
CA SER A 236 13.75 -30.28 3.07
C SER A 236 12.64 -30.38 2.01
N ASN A 237 11.83 -29.33 1.85
CA ASN A 237 10.79 -29.21 0.82
C ASN A 237 11.23 -28.36 -0.39
N GLY A 238 12.52 -28.02 -0.50
CA GLY A 238 13.09 -27.32 -1.65
C GLY A 238 13.13 -25.80 -1.55
N VAL A 239 12.87 -25.22 -0.38
CA VAL A 239 13.14 -23.79 -0.13
C VAL A 239 14.63 -23.54 -0.21
N THR A 240 15.02 -22.44 -0.84
CA THR A 240 16.38 -21.91 -0.71
C THR A 240 16.32 -20.54 -0.03
N THR A 241 17.17 -20.32 0.96
CA THR A 241 17.18 -19.09 1.74
C THR A 241 18.60 -18.62 2.02
N GLN A 242 18.82 -17.31 1.89
CA GLN A 242 20.01 -16.61 2.35
C GLN A 242 19.74 -15.89 3.68
N LEU A 243 18.57 -16.14 4.29
CA LEU A 243 18.09 -15.50 5.49
C LEU A 243 18.02 -16.49 6.64
N LYS A 244 18.22 -16.01 7.86
CA LYS A 244 17.91 -16.72 9.11
C LYS A 244 16.85 -15.93 9.87
N ILE A 245 16.07 -16.59 10.71
CA ILE A 245 15.09 -15.88 11.54
C ILE A 245 15.78 -15.46 12.84
N ALA A 246 15.42 -14.28 13.34
CA ALA A 246 15.92 -13.73 14.59
C ALA A 246 14.85 -12.86 15.25
N CYS A 247 15.02 -12.60 16.55
CA CYS A 247 14.24 -11.60 17.25
C CYS A 247 14.86 -10.21 17.06
N VAL A 248 14.04 -9.23 16.69
CA VAL A 248 14.38 -7.84 16.46
C VAL A 248 13.60 -6.99 17.46
N GLU A 249 14.34 -6.15 18.18
CA GLU A 249 13.78 -5.26 19.19
C GLU A 249 12.66 -4.39 18.59
N GLY A 250 11.48 -4.41 19.21
CA GLY A 250 10.30 -3.65 18.78
C GLY A 250 9.51 -4.24 17.61
N ALA A 251 10.12 -5.10 16.78
CA ALA A 251 9.45 -5.74 15.63
C ALA A 251 9.08 -7.22 15.86
N GLY A 252 9.57 -7.82 16.94
CA GLY A 252 9.32 -9.24 17.23
C GLY A 252 10.23 -10.13 16.39
N ARG A 253 9.68 -10.96 15.52
CA ARG A 253 10.50 -11.87 14.69
C ARG A 253 10.73 -11.25 13.32
N GLY A 254 11.96 -11.40 12.82
CA GLY A 254 12.39 -10.85 11.54
C GLY A 254 13.35 -11.78 10.81
N ALA A 255 13.50 -11.58 9.50
CA ALA A 255 14.43 -12.33 8.68
C ALA A 255 15.72 -11.53 8.46
N VAL A 256 16.87 -12.09 8.82
CA VAL A 256 18.18 -11.44 8.81
C VAL A 256 19.10 -12.10 7.78
N ALA A 257 19.83 -11.29 7.01
CA ALA A 257 20.74 -11.81 5.99
C ALA A 257 21.93 -12.57 6.61
N ARG A 258 22.23 -13.76 6.08
CA ARG A 258 23.35 -14.62 6.52
C ARG A 258 24.71 -14.16 5.98
N LYS A 259 24.69 -13.32 4.94
CA LYS A 259 25.86 -12.79 4.22
C LYS A 259 25.44 -11.50 3.52
N ASP A 260 26.41 -10.79 2.95
CA ASP A 260 26.12 -9.64 2.09
C ASP A 260 25.41 -10.10 0.81
N LEU A 261 24.28 -9.47 0.51
CA LEU A 261 23.46 -9.71 -0.66
C LEU A 261 23.36 -8.44 -1.51
N LYS A 262 23.40 -8.61 -2.83
CA LYS A 262 23.41 -7.52 -3.81
C LYS A 262 22.03 -7.35 -4.46
N VAL A 263 21.85 -6.22 -5.15
CA VAL A 263 20.69 -6.01 -6.03
C VAL A 263 20.59 -7.17 -7.02
N GLY A 264 19.38 -7.72 -7.17
CA GLY A 264 19.08 -8.87 -8.02
C GLY A 264 19.29 -10.25 -7.38
N ASP A 265 20.02 -10.34 -6.27
CA ASP A 265 20.17 -11.61 -5.54
C ASP A 265 18.81 -12.09 -5.01
N VAL A 266 18.61 -13.42 -5.01
CA VAL A 266 17.42 -14.05 -4.45
C VAL A 266 17.67 -14.30 -2.95
N ALA A 267 16.98 -13.54 -2.10
CA ALA A 267 17.07 -13.70 -0.65
C ALA A 267 16.32 -14.96 -0.17
N LEU A 268 15.17 -15.25 -0.79
CA LEU A 268 14.31 -16.38 -0.49
C LEU A 268 13.65 -16.91 -1.77
N GLU A 269 13.62 -18.22 -1.94
CA GLU A 269 12.90 -18.91 -3.02
C GLU A 269 12.00 -20.01 -2.44
N ILE A 270 10.71 -19.91 -2.72
CA ILE A 270 9.66 -20.78 -2.18
C ILE A 270 9.02 -21.60 -3.30
N PRO A 271 9.15 -22.94 -3.32
CA PRO A 271 8.44 -23.78 -4.28
C PRO A 271 6.92 -23.67 -4.12
N VAL A 272 6.18 -23.71 -5.24
CA VAL A 272 4.71 -23.66 -5.22
C VAL A 272 4.07 -24.77 -4.37
N SER A 273 4.73 -25.92 -4.24
CA SER A 273 4.25 -27.10 -3.49
C SER A 273 4.10 -26.88 -1.98
N ILE A 274 4.65 -25.81 -1.43
CA ILE A 274 4.50 -25.44 0.00
C ILE A 274 3.79 -24.10 0.20
N ILE A 275 3.27 -23.49 -0.86
CA ILE A 275 2.42 -22.30 -0.74
C ILE A 275 1.02 -22.76 -0.33
N ILE A 276 0.49 -22.17 0.73
CA ILE A 276 -0.86 -22.46 1.20
C ILE A 276 -1.84 -21.62 0.38
N SER A 277 -2.68 -22.29 -0.38
CA SER A 277 -3.67 -21.68 -1.27
C SER A 277 -4.94 -22.52 -1.33
N GLU A 278 -6.00 -21.98 -1.95
CA GLU A 278 -7.33 -22.64 -2.03
C GLU A 278 -7.23 -24.06 -2.62
N GLU A 279 -6.23 -24.34 -3.46
CA GLU A 279 -6.01 -25.68 -4.04
C GLU A 279 -5.87 -26.77 -2.97
N LEU A 280 -5.25 -26.47 -1.82
CA LEU A 280 -5.13 -27.42 -0.72
C LEU A 280 -6.47 -27.79 -0.12
N VAL A 281 -7.43 -26.86 -0.13
CA VAL A 281 -8.75 -27.07 0.45
C VAL A 281 -9.63 -27.87 -0.49
N ARG A 282 -9.44 -27.76 -1.82
CA ARG A 282 -10.25 -28.48 -2.83
C ARG A 282 -10.21 -30.00 -2.70
N GLU A 283 -9.16 -30.53 -2.10
CA GLU A 283 -8.99 -31.96 -1.85
C GLU A 283 -9.66 -32.43 -0.53
N THR A 284 -10.32 -31.53 0.21
CA THR A 284 -10.93 -31.80 1.52
C THR A 284 -12.46 -31.84 1.48
N ASP A 285 -13.06 -32.56 2.43
CA ASP A 285 -14.50 -32.63 2.68
C ASP A 285 -15.13 -31.25 2.95
N MET A 286 -14.36 -30.34 3.55
CA MET A 286 -14.77 -28.96 3.81
C MET A 286 -15.14 -28.21 2.53
N TYR A 287 -14.36 -28.38 1.46
CA TYR A 287 -14.62 -27.67 0.20
C TYR A 287 -15.94 -28.10 -0.44
N ASP A 288 -16.29 -29.38 -0.33
CA ASP A 288 -17.55 -29.89 -0.88
C ASP A 288 -18.78 -29.27 -0.23
N VAL A 289 -18.69 -28.91 1.05
CA VAL A 289 -19.74 -28.18 1.76
C VAL A 289 -19.72 -26.70 1.39
N LEU A 290 -18.56 -26.06 1.48
CA LEU A 290 -18.46 -24.61 1.36
C LEU A 290 -18.72 -24.13 -0.08
N LYS A 291 -18.32 -24.87 -1.12
CA LYS A 291 -18.54 -24.47 -2.51
C LYS A 291 -20.02 -24.33 -2.90
N GLU A 292 -20.92 -24.99 -2.18
CA GLU A 292 -22.36 -24.93 -2.43
C GLU A 292 -22.99 -23.69 -1.78
N ILE A 293 -22.25 -23.00 -0.91
CA ILE A 293 -22.69 -21.77 -0.26
C ILE A 293 -22.50 -20.62 -1.24
N ASP A 294 -23.62 -20.08 -1.73
CA ASP A 294 -23.62 -18.92 -2.62
C ASP A 294 -22.86 -17.75 -1.98
N GLY A 295 -22.05 -17.04 -2.76
CA GLY A 295 -21.32 -15.86 -2.31
C GLY A 295 -20.15 -16.08 -1.33
N ILE A 296 -19.80 -17.31 -0.94
CA ILE A 296 -18.60 -17.54 -0.12
C ILE A 296 -17.32 -17.27 -0.94
N SER A 297 -16.38 -16.53 -0.36
CA SER A 297 -15.10 -16.24 -1.02
C SER A 297 -14.08 -17.36 -0.79
N SER A 298 -13.12 -17.49 -1.71
CA SER A 298 -11.96 -18.37 -1.56
C SER A 298 -11.16 -18.06 -0.29
N GLU A 299 -11.07 -16.79 0.07
CA GLU A 299 -10.44 -16.31 1.30
C GLU A 299 -11.13 -16.87 2.56
N THR A 300 -12.47 -16.87 2.62
CA THR A 300 -13.18 -17.44 3.78
C THR A 300 -13.05 -18.95 3.84
N ILE A 301 -13.08 -19.64 2.71
CA ILE A 301 -12.82 -21.08 2.67
C ILE A 301 -11.45 -21.39 3.28
N LEU A 302 -10.42 -20.64 2.88
CA LEU A 302 -9.06 -20.79 3.39
C LEU A 302 -8.94 -20.44 4.87
N LEU A 303 -9.65 -19.42 5.32
CA LEU A 303 -9.73 -19.02 6.73
C LEU A 303 -10.31 -20.15 7.58
N LEU A 304 -11.46 -20.69 7.20
CA LEU A 304 -12.12 -21.79 7.91
C LEU A 304 -11.26 -23.05 7.91
N TRP A 305 -10.58 -23.35 6.79
CA TRP A 305 -9.61 -24.43 6.72
C TRP A 305 -8.47 -24.23 7.72
N SER A 306 -7.87 -23.04 7.78
CA SER A 306 -6.77 -22.73 8.72
C SER A 306 -7.19 -22.90 10.18
N MET A 307 -8.44 -22.61 10.53
CA MET A 307 -8.96 -22.81 11.90
C MET A 307 -8.90 -24.28 12.33
N LYS A 308 -9.27 -25.20 11.43
CA LYS A 308 -9.18 -26.66 11.66
C LYS A 308 -7.74 -27.14 11.58
N GLU A 309 -7.03 -26.73 10.54
CA GLU A 309 -5.68 -27.23 10.22
C GLU A 309 -4.64 -26.88 11.29
N LYS A 310 -4.78 -25.73 11.98
CA LYS A 310 -3.93 -25.37 13.13
C LYS A 310 -3.87 -26.49 14.20
N TYR A 311 -4.94 -27.26 14.38
CA TYR A 311 -5.02 -28.32 15.38
C TYR A 311 -4.83 -29.73 14.81
N ASN A 312 -4.58 -29.85 13.49
CA ASN A 312 -4.35 -31.11 12.82
C ASN A 312 -2.92 -31.60 13.02
N CYS A 313 -2.74 -32.65 13.84
CA CYS A 313 -1.42 -33.20 14.15
C CYS A 313 -0.70 -33.84 12.94
N ASP A 314 -1.47 -34.28 11.94
CA ASP A 314 -0.95 -34.92 10.73
C ASP A 314 -0.76 -33.92 9.57
N SER A 315 -0.99 -32.62 9.83
CA SER A 315 -0.84 -31.58 8.82
C SER A 315 0.59 -31.51 8.29
N LYS A 316 0.73 -31.45 6.96
CA LYS A 316 1.99 -31.09 6.30
C LYS A 316 2.54 -29.74 6.79
N PHE A 317 1.64 -28.82 7.15
CA PHE A 317 1.94 -27.46 7.57
C PHE A 317 1.96 -27.30 9.09
N LYS A 318 1.95 -28.40 9.85
CA LYS A 318 1.99 -28.36 11.31
C LYS A 318 3.10 -27.46 11.86
N ILE A 319 4.32 -27.58 11.31
CA ILE A 319 5.45 -26.77 11.77
C ILE A 319 5.22 -25.26 11.53
N TYR A 320 4.55 -24.89 10.44
CA TYR A 320 4.21 -23.49 10.17
C TYR A 320 3.20 -22.99 11.19
N PHE A 321 2.10 -23.72 11.43
CA PHE A 321 1.09 -23.34 12.42
C PHE A 321 1.64 -23.29 13.85
N ASP A 322 2.53 -24.22 14.22
CA ASP A 322 3.21 -24.23 15.53
C ASP A 322 4.16 -23.03 15.72
N THR A 323 4.62 -22.40 14.64
CA THR A 323 5.42 -21.16 14.71
C THR A 323 4.56 -19.90 14.80
N LEU A 324 3.27 -19.94 14.45
CA LEU A 324 2.43 -18.74 14.53
C LEU A 324 2.18 -18.35 16.00
N PRO A 325 2.05 -17.05 16.30
CA PRO A 325 1.78 -16.64 17.67
C PRO A 325 0.35 -17.02 18.06
N GLU A 326 0.13 -17.33 19.33
CA GLU A 326 -1.21 -17.67 19.83
C GLU A 326 -2.18 -16.48 19.80
N LYS A 327 -1.64 -15.26 19.85
CA LYS A 327 -2.37 -14.01 19.65
C LYS A 327 -1.63 -13.17 18.63
N LEU A 328 -2.35 -12.65 17.65
CA LEU A 328 -1.80 -11.68 16.73
C LEU A 328 -2.05 -10.28 17.31
N ASN A 329 -1.00 -9.47 17.29
CA ASN A 329 -1.11 -8.09 17.72
C ASN A 329 -1.58 -7.31 16.50
N THR A 330 -2.88 -7.04 16.38
CA THR A 330 -3.45 -6.13 15.35
C THR A 330 -4.42 -5.15 16.00
N GLY A 331 -4.78 -4.08 15.28
CA GLY A 331 -5.83 -3.15 15.71
C GLY A 331 -7.17 -3.84 16.01
N LEU A 332 -7.45 -4.98 15.38
CA LEU A 332 -8.65 -5.76 15.61
C LEU A 332 -8.71 -6.38 17.01
N SER A 333 -7.56 -6.54 17.68
CA SER A 333 -7.43 -7.09 19.02
C SER A 333 -7.11 -6.05 20.12
N PHE A 334 -7.14 -4.75 19.80
CA PHE A 334 -6.97 -3.66 20.77
C PHE A 334 -7.92 -3.76 21.99
N SER A 335 -7.38 -3.51 23.17
CA SER A 335 -8.15 -3.41 24.41
C SER A 335 -9.14 -2.25 24.40
N ILE A 336 -10.06 -2.23 25.38
CA ILE A 336 -11.02 -1.13 25.55
C ILE A 336 -10.27 0.17 25.85
N GLU A 337 -9.18 0.09 26.61
CA GLU A 337 -8.32 1.21 26.96
C GLU A 337 -7.65 1.79 25.70
N ALA A 338 -7.05 0.94 24.86
CA ALA A 338 -6.44 1.35 23.60
C ALA A 338 -7.46 1.97 22.62
N ILE A 339 -8.66 1.40 22.52
CA ILE A 339 -9.76 1.96 21.72
C ILE A 339 -10.19 3.34 22.24
N THR A 340 -10.26 3.51 23.56
CA THR A 340 -10.61 4.80 24.16
C THR A 340 -9.53 5.86 23.88
N MET A 341 -8.25 5.47 23.85
CA MET A 341 -7.17 6.38 23.48
C MET A 341 -7.26 6.88 22.03
N LEU A 342 -7.93 6.16 21.13
CA LEU A 342 -8.15 6.57 19.74
C LEU A 342 -9.31 7.58 19.57
N ASP A 343 -9.98 8.00 20.64
CA ASP A 343 -11.10 8.94 20.58
C ASP A 343 -10.74 10.21 19.79
N GLY A 344 -11.67 10.69 18.95
CA GLY A 344 -11.45 11.82 18.05
C GLY A 344 -10.57 11.54 16.81
N THR A 345 -10.09 10.30 16.61
CA THR A 345 -9.33 9.90 15.40
C THR A 345 -10.18 9.07 14.44
N LEU A 346 -9.88 9.16 13.13
CA LEU A 346 -10.55 8.34 12.11
C LEU A 346 -10.30 6.83 12.28
N LEU A 347 -9.15 6.44 12.86
CA LEU A 347 -8.79 5.03 13.06
C LEU A 347 -9.74 4.32 14.04
N LEU A 348 -10.32 5.05 15.01
CA LEU A 348 -11.33 4.50 15.91
C LEU A 348 -12.52 3.96 15.11
N GLU A 349 -13.05 4.78 14.21
CA GLU A 349 -14.19 4.41 13.38
C GLU A 349 -13.84 3.25 12.43
N GLU A 350 -12.66 3.29 11.82
CA GLU A 350 -12.15 2.22 10.95
C GLU A 350 -12.11 0.87 11.69
N ILE A 351 -11.50 0.80 12.88
CA ILE A 351 -11.40 -0.45 13.65
C ILE A 351 -12.79 -0.94 14.08
N MET A 352 -13.67 -0.05 14.54
CA MET A 352 -15.04 -0.42 14.95
C MET A 352 -15.85 -1.00 13.80
N GLN A 353 -15.77 -0.39 12.61
CA GLN A 353 -16.46 -0.89 11.42
C GLN A 353 -15.97 -2.29 11.02
N VAL A 354 -14.64 -2.50 11.02
CA VAL A 354 -14.07 -3.81 10.68
C VAL A 354 -14.49 -4.86 11.72
N ARG A 355 -14.43 -4.57 13.02
CA ARG A 355 -14.89 -5.49 14.08
C ARG A 355 -16.36 -5.87 13.92
N GLN A 356 -17.22 -4.89 13.67
CA GLN A 356 -18.65 -5.14 13.46
C GLN A 356 -18.88 -6.03 12.23
N HIS A 357 -18.12 -5.79 11.15
CA HIS A 357 -18.19 -6.61 9.95
C HIS A 357 -17.76 -8.06 10.20
N LEU A 358 -16.66 -8.28 10.95
CA LEU A 358 -16.20 -9.62 11.31
C LEU A 358 -17.20 -10.37 12.19
N HIS A 359 -17.80 -9.69 13.17
CA HIS A 359 -18.88 -10.27 13.98
C HIS A 359 -20.08 -10.68 13.13
N ALA A 360 -20.52 -9.83 12.21
CA ALA A 360 -21.61 -10.16 11.30
C ALA A 360 -21.29 -11.39 10.44
N GLN A 361 -20.06 -11.50 9.91
CA GLN A 361 -19.65 -12.69 9.15
C GLN A 361 -19.63 -13.96 10.01
N TYR A 362 -19.13 -13.86 11.25
CA TYR A 362 -19.11 -15.01 12.16
C TYR A 362 -20.53 -15.49 12.47
N ASP A 363 -21.45 -14.57 12.79
CA ASP A 363 -22.85 -14.89 13.08
C ASP A 363 -23.60 -15.43 11.86
N GLU A 364 -23.20 -15.06 10.65
CA GLU A 364 -23.72 -15.63 9.42
C GLU A 364 -23.30 -17.10 9.25
N LEU A 365 -22.06 -17.46 9.59
CA LEU A 365 -21.53 -18.81 9.41
C LEU A 365 -21.85 -19.76 10.59
N PHE A 366 -21.81 -19.24 11.81
CA PHE A 366 -21.87 -19.99 13.05
C PHE A 366 -23.05 -19.55 13.92
N PRO A 367 -23.82 -20.49 14.52
CA PRO A 367 -23.52 -21.92 14.67
C PRO A 367 -24.03 -22.80 13.52
N ALA A 368 -24.53 -22.22 12.41
CA ALA A 368 -25.21 -22.95 11.35
C ALA A 368 -24.35 -24.08 10.75
N LEU A 369 -23.10 -23.79 10.39
CA LEU A 369 -22.17 -24.81 9.87
C LEU A 369 -21.89 -25.92 10.88
N CYS A 370 -21.67 -25.57 12.15
CA CYS A 370 -21.42 -26.54 13.22
C CYS A 370 -22.61 -27.46 13.47
N ASN A 371 -23.83 -26.96 13.35
CA ASN A 371 -25.04 -27.74 13.59
C ASN A 371 -25.34 -28.70 12.43
N ILE A 372 -25.08 -28.28 11.19
CA ILE A 372 -25.43 -29.07 9.99
C ILE A 372 -24.31 -30.06 9.65
N PHE A 373 -23.05 -29.69 9.88
CA PHE A 373 -21.87 -30.47 9.51
C PHE A 373 -20.88 -30.61 10.69
N PRO A 374 -21.29 -31.20 11.84
CA PRO A 374 -20.46 -31.24 13.05
C PRO A 374 -19.15 -32.00 12.90
N ASP A 375 -19.08 -32.99 12.02
CA ASP A 375 -17.85 -33.76 11.76
C ASP A 375 -16.80 -32.93 10.98
N ILE A 376 -17.26 -31.98 10.16
CA ILE A 376 -16.40 -31.11 9.35
C ILE A 376 -16.07 -29.82 10.12
N PHE A 377 -17.07 -29.27 10.82
CA PHE A 377 -17.00 -28.03 11.61
C PHE A 377 -17.28 -28.29 13.10
N PRO A 378 -16.39 -28.98 13.82
CA PRO A 378 -16.55 -29.23 15.26
C PRO A 378 -16.58 -27.91 16.07
N PRO A 379 -17.63 -27.63 16.87
CA PRO A 379 -17.85 -26.33 17.52
C PRO A 379 -16.65 -25.78 18.31
N GLU A 380 -15.86 -26.66 18.93
CA GLU A 380 -14.68 -26.30 19.71
C GLU A 380 -13.55 -25.68 18.88
N LEU A 381 -13.54 -25.88 17.55
CA LEU A 381 -12.56 -25.29 16.64
C LEU A 381 -13.06 -23.99 16.00
N TYR A 382 -14.36 -23.71 16.04
CA TYR A 382 -14.99 -22.56 15.40
C TYR A 382 -15.64 -21.60 16.39
N THR A 383 -14.89 -21.24 17.42
CA THR A 383 -15.25 -20.16 18.35
C THR A 383 -14.91 -18.79 17.77
N TRP A 384 -15.53 -17.74 18.29
CA TRP A 384 -15.23 -16.35 17.91
C TRP A 384 -13.73 -16.03 18.01
N GLU A 385 -13.08 -16.44 19.11
CA GLU A 385 -11.65 -16.19 19.34
C GLU A 385 -10.77 -16.83 18.25
N LYS A 386 -11.07 -18.08 17.86
CA LYS A 386 -10.33 -18.78 16.81
C LYS A 386 -10.63 -18.23 15.42
N PHE A 387 -11.85 -17.77 15.20
CA PHE A 387 -12.24 -17.10 13.96
C PHE A 387 -11.49 -15.78 13.80
N LEU A 388 -11.49 -14.93 14.83
CA LEU A 388 -10.75 -13.67 14.85
C LEU A 388 -9.24 -13.92 14.63
N TRP A 389 -8.64 -14.89 15.32
CA TRP A 389 -7.24 -15.26 15.12
C TRP A 389 -6.96 -15.66 13.65
N ALA A 390 -7.85 -16.41 13.02
CA ALA A 390 -7.70 -16.79 11.63
C ALA A 390 -7.88 -15.59 10.67
N CYS A 391 -8.83 -14.69 10.94
CA CYS A 391 -8.96 -13.42 10.22
C CYS A 391 -7.65 -12.62 10.28
N GLU A 392 -7.14 -12.40 11.49
CA GLU A 392 -5.90 -11.66 11.70
C GLU A 392 -4.74 -12.31 10.96
N LEU A 393 -4.59 -13.64 11.02
CA LEU A 393 -3.53 -14.36 10.32
C LEU A 393 -3.55 -14.08 8.83
N TRP A 394 -4.73 -14.21 8.21
CA TRP A 394 -4.87 -13.98 6.78
C TRP A 394 -4.69 -12.51 6.41
N TYR A 395 -5.10 -11.56 7.25
CA TYR A 395 -4.88 -10.14 7.01
C TYR A 395 -3.41 -9.73 7.14
N SER A 396 -2.67 -10.26 8.13
CA SER A 396 -1.30 -9.87 8.40
C SER A 396 -0.25 -10.65 7.60
N ASN A 397 -0.55 -11.87 7.14
CA ASN A 397 0.46 -12.76 6.55
C ASN A 397 0.14 -13.27 5.14
N SER A 398 -1.06 -13.00 4.59
CA SER A 398 -1.37 -13.43 3.23
C SER A 398 -0.74 -12.51 2.18
N MET A 399 -0.47 -13.08 1.01
CA MET A 399 0.06 -12.39 -0.16
C MET A 399 -0.74 -12.80 -1.39
N LYS A 400 -0.95 -11.85 -2.31
CA LYS A 400 -1.61 -12.12 -3.59
C LYS A 400 -0.57 -12.59 -4.62
N ILE A 401 -0.69 -13.84 -5.05
CA ILE A 401 0.27 -14.52 -5.93
C ILE A 401 -0.35 -14.77 -7.30
N LYS A 402 0.30 -14.27 -8.35
CA LYS A 402 -0.02 -14.56 -9.74
C LYS A 402 0.65 -15.85 -10.17
N TYR A 403 -0.17 -16.84 -10.50
CA TYR A 403 0.27 -18.13 -10.98
C TYR A 403 0.50 -18.12 -12.50
N SER A 404 1.09 -19.20 -13.03
CA SER A 404 1.40 -19.34 -14.46
C SER A 404 0.15 -19.36 -15.36
N ASP A 405 -1.02 -19.67 -14.81
CA ASP A 405 -2.32 -19.56 -15.50
C ASP A 405 -2.84 -18.11 -15.59
N GLY A 406 -2.08 -17.15 -15.06
CA GLY A 406 -2.43 -15.74 -15.01
C GLY A 406 -3.40 -15.36 -13.90
N LYS A 407 -3.93 -16.33 -13.13
CA LYS A 407 -4.87 -16.08 -12.04
C LYS A 407 -4.14 -15.58 -10.81
N LEU A 408 -4.76 -14.61 -10.14
CA LEU A 408 -4.34 -14.10 -8.85
C LEU A 408 -5.00 -14.92 -7.74
N ARG A 409 -4.24 -15.31 -6.73
CA ARG A 409 -4.74 -16.08 -5.58
C ARG A 409 -4.16 -15.52 -4.29
N THR A 410 -4.99 -15.39 -3.27
CA THR A 410 -4.55 -15.05 -1.91
C THR A 410 -3.94 -16.30 -1.27
N CYS A 411 -2.73 -16.18 -0.74
CA CYS A 411 -1.96 -17.34 -0.24
C CYS A 411 -1.22 -17.00 1.05
N LEU A 412 -1.04 -17.97 1.95
CA LEU A 412 -0.01 -17.90 2.99
C LEU A 412 1.28 -18.51 2.44
N ILE A 413 2.39 -17.84 2.69
CA ILE A 413 3.71 -18.27 2.21
C ILE A 413 4.58 -18.55 3.44
N PRO A 414 4.70 -19.83 3.84
CA PRO A 414 5.59 -20.21 4.92
C PRO A 414 6.99 -19.61 4.72
N ILE A 415 7.64 -19.21 5.82
CA ILE A 415 8.95 -18.54 5.90
C ILE A 415 8.93 -17.08 5.43
N ALA A 416 8.28 -16.78 4.30
CA ALA A 416 8.19 -15.40 3.81
C ALA A 416 7.42 -14.47 4.78
N GLY A 417 6.53 -15.03 5.59
CA GLY A 417 5.81 -14.29 6.64
C GLY A 417 6.68 -13.72 7.77
N PHE A 418 7.98 -14.01 7.83
CA PHE A 418 8.94 -13.40 8.77
C PHE A 418 9.65 -12.15 8.21
N LEU A 419 9.46 -11.83 6.92
CA LEU A 419 10.02 -10.61 6.36
C LEU A 419 9.17 -9.41 6.81
N ASN A 420 9.69 -8.57 7.70
CA ASN A 420 8.99 -7.39 8.18
C ASN A 420 8.91 -6.26 7.13
N HIS A 421 8.08 -5.26 7.41
CA HIS A 421 7.93 -4.08 6.56
C HIS A 421 8.96 -2.98 6.86
N SER A 422 9.31 -2.21 5.82
CA SER A 422 10.03 -0.94 5.96
C SER A 422 9.56 0.04 4.87
N LEU A 423 9.65 1.34 5.17
CA LEU A 423 9.44 2.41 4.19
C LEU A 423 10.51 2.41 3.08
N CYS A 424 11.69 1.82 3.35
CA CYS A 424 12.76 1.59 2.39
C CYS A 424 13.09 0.08 2.32
N PRO A 425 12.21 -0.73 1.72
CA PRO A 425 12.30 -2.18 1.78
C PRO A 425 13.44 -2.73 0.90
N HIS A 426 13.88 -3.95 1.22
CA HIS A 426 14.87 -4.69 0.45
C HIS A 426 14.25 -5.43 -0.73
N VAL A 427 13.04 -5.95 -0.55
CA VAL A 427 12.28 -6.68 -1.56
C VAL A 427 10.99 -5.92 -1.88
N MET A 428 10.85 -5.45 -3.11
CA MET A 428 9.65 -4.74 -3.58
C MET A 428 8.82 -5.56 -4.56
N HIS A 429 9.49 -6.34 -5.40
CA HIS A 429 8.85 -7.19 -6.39
C HIS A 429 8.81 -8.63 -5.91
N TYR A 430 7.61 -9.05 -5.55
CA TYR A 430 7.25 -10.41 -5.21
C TYR A 430 5.79 -10.62 -5.66
N GLY A 431 5.27 -11.83 -5.55
CA GLY A 431 3.87 -12.10 -5.92
C GLY A 431 3.64 -12.64 -7.33
N LYS A 432 4.68 -13.12 -8.03
CA LYS A 432 4.52 -13.86 -9.28
C LYS A 432 5.38 -15.12 -9.27
N VAL A 433 4.76 -16.26 -9.60
CA VAL A 433 5.48 -17.53 -9.77
C VAL A 433 6.37 -17.44 -11.01
N ASP A 434 7.64 -17.77 -10.83
CA ASP A 434 8.61 -17.94 -11.90
C ASP A 434 8.31 -19.26 -12.64
N PRO A 435 7.84 -19.23 -13.89
CA PRO A 435 7.43 -20.45 -14.61
C PRO A 435 8.61 -21.38 -14.90
N ALA A 436 9.85 -20.88 -14.96
CA ALA A 436 11.02 -21.71 -15.25
C ALA A 436 11.41 -22.59 -14.06
N THR A 437 11.11 -22.14 -12.85
CA THR A 437 11.48 -22.82 -11.59
C THR A 437 10.27 -23.30 -10.78
N ASN A 438 9.05 -22.93 -11.19
CA ASN A 438 7.80 -23.18 -10.48
C ASN A 438 7.88 -22.79 -8.99
N SER A 439 8.46 -21.62 -8.74
CA SER A 439 8.74 -21.08 -7.41
C SER A 439 8.45 -19.59 -7.35
N LEU A 440 8.25 -19.09 -6.14
CA LEU A 440 8.16 -17.66 -5.85
C LEU A 440 9.53 -17.17 -5.38
N LYS A 441 10.04 -16.08 -5.96
CA LYS A 441 11.36 -15.53 -5.64
C LYS A 441 11.25 -14.13 -5.06
N PHE A 442 11.95 -13.91 -3.96
CA PHE A 442 12.08 -12.63 -3.27
C PHE A 442 13.45 -12.05 -3.64
N ARG A 443 13.47 -11.22 -4.69
CA ARG A 443 14.70 -10.61 -5.22
C ARG A 443 14.94 -9.25 -4.57
N LEU A 444 16.20 -8.95 -4.32
CA LEU A 444 16.59 -7.68 -3.72
C LEU A 444 16.55 -6.53 -4.73
N SER A 445 15.83 -5.47 -4.36
CA SER A 445 15.81 -4.17 -5.04
C SER A 445 16.86 -3.20 -4.46
N ARG A 446 17.43 -3.50 -3.29
CA ARG A 446 18.61 -2.83 -2.74
C ARG A 446 19.50 -3.83 -1.98
N PRO A 447 20.80 -3.57 -1.81
CA PRO A 447 21.69 -4.46 -1.05
C PRO A 447 21.21 -4.67 0.39
N CYS A 448 21.52 -5.84 0.95
CA CYS A 448 21.26 -6.19 2.34
C CYS A 448 22.56 -6.75 2.96
N LYS A 449 23.07 -6.12 4.01
CA LYS A 449 24.35 -6.50 4.63
C LYS A 449 24.20 -7.73 5.51
N SER A 450 25.27 -8.49 5.67
CA SER A 450 25.31 -9.60 6.62
C SER A 450 24.92 -9.14 8.02
N GLY A 451 23.90 -9.78 8.60
CA GLY A 451 23.38 -9.40 9.92
C GLY A 451 22.38 -8.23 9.90
N GLU A 452 22.06 -7.65 8.75
CA GLU A 452 20.97 -6.69 8.58
C GLU A 452 19.62 -7.43 8.43
N GLU A 453 18.55 -6.84 8.95
CA GLU A 453 17.20 -7.32 8.70
C GLU A 453 16.80 -7.05 7.25
N CYS A 454 16.35 -8.10 6.56
CA CYS A 454 15.84 -8.04 5.21
C CYS A 454 14.34 -7.72 5.26
N TYR A 455 13.96 -6.59 4.67
CA TYR A 455 12.59 -6.07 4.72
C TYR A 455 11.85 -6.32 3.41
N LEU A 456 10.57 -6.66 3.52
CA LEU A 456 9.63 -6.77 2.42
C LEU A 456 8.73 -5.54 2.36
N SER A 457 8.43 -5.04 1.17
CA SER A 457 7.35 -4.06 1.03
C SER A 457 6.02 -4.75 1.27
N TYR A 458 5.17 -4.34 2.22
CA TYR A 458 3.82 -4.91 2.34
C TYR A 458 2.86 -4.28 1.31
N GLY A 459 3.16 -3.04 0.91
CA GLY A 459 2.31 -2.24 0.04
C GLY A 459 2.50 -0.76 0.33
N ASN A 460 1.70 0.06 -0.34
CA ASN A 460 1.66 1.50 -0.17
C ASN A 460 0.56 1.86 0.85
N PHE A 461 0.72 1.38 2.08
CA PHE A 461 -0.31 1.45 3.11
C PHE A 461 -0.09 2.64 4.05
N SER A 462 -1.19 3.25 4.48
CA SER A 462 -1.20 4.22 5.58
C SER A 462 -0.86 3.53 6.90
N SER A 463 -0.41 4.32 7.85
CA SER A 463 -0.21 3.90 9.24
C SER A 463 -1.50 3.39 9.88
N SER A 464 -2.67 3.92 9.51
CA SER A 464 -3.97 3.42 10.00
C SER A 464 -4.23 1.98 9.53
N HIS A 465 -3.92 1.69 8.26
CA HIS A 465 -4.03 0.35 7.70
C HIS A 465 -3.01 -0.62 8.33
N LEU A 466 -1.76 -0.18 8.48
CA LEU A 466 -0.71 -1.00 9.09
C LEU A 466 -1.03 -1.35 10.54
N ILE A 467 -1.55 -0.41 11.33
CA ILE A 467 -2.02 -0.71 12.69
C ILE A 467 -3.19 -1.68 12.67
N THR A 468 -4.21 -1.41 11.84
CA THR A 468 -5.45 -2.21 11.82
C THR A 468 -5.17 -3.68 11.48
N PHE A 469 -4.37 -3.95 10.45
CA PHE A 469 -4.22 -5.30 9.89
C PHE A 469 -2.87 -5.97 10.17
N TYR A 470 -1.85 -5.20 10.57
CA TYR A 470 -0.51 -5.74 10.85
C TYR A 470 0.00 -5.39 12.27
N GLY A 471 -0.66 -4.46 12.96
CA GLY A 471 -0.38 -4.07 14.35
C GLY A 471 0.96 -3.43 14.61
N PHE A 472 1.43 -2.59 13.69
CA PHE A 472 2.62 -1.77 13.93
C PHE A 472 2.49 -0.40 13.25
N LEU A 473 3.28 0.55 13.76
CA LEU A 473 3.51 1.85 13.13
C LEU A 473 4.92 1.85 12.53
N PRO A 474 5.10 2.18 11.22
CA PRO A 474 6.42 2.18 10.61
C PRO A 474 7.31 3.28 11.20
N GLN A 475 8.62 3.03 11.28
CA GLN A 475 9.58 4.05 11.70
C GLN A 475 9.83 5.07 10.58
N GLY A 476 9.76 6.35 10.93
CA GLY A 476 9.97 7.47 10.01
C GLY A 476 8.66 8.08 9.51
N ASP A 477 8.77 9.06 8.60
CA ASP A 477 7.59 9.73 8.04
C ASP A 477 7.04 8.92 6.86
N ASN A 478 5.94 8.19 7.10
CA ASN A 478 5.23 7.46 6.04
C ASN A 478 4.47 8.44 5.14
N ARG A 479 4.84 8.52 3.86
CA ARG A 479 4.23 9.46 2.90
C ARG A 479 2.78 9.11 2.53
N TYR A 480 2.31 7.93 2.90
CA TYR A 480 0.93 7.48 2.73
C TYR A 480 0.02 7.89 3.90
N ASP A 481 0.56 8.56 4.93
CA ASP A 481 -0.24 9.11 6.02
C ASP A 481 -0.92 10.40 5.60
N VAL A 482 -2.21 10.25 5.28
CA VAL A 482 -3.09 11.33 4.81
C VAL A 482 -4.31 11.46 5.70
N ILE A 483 -4.86 12.67 5.76
CA ILE A 483 -6.17 12.94 6.33
C ILE A 483 -7.11 13.24 5.16
N PRO A 484 -8.08 12.36 4.85
CA PRO A 484 -9.10 12.64 3.85
C PRO A 484 -10.00 13.78 4.35
N LEU A 485 -10.44 14.63 3.43
CA LEU A 485 -11.36 15.73 3.69
C LEU A 485 -12.67 15.45 2.95
N ASP A 486 -13.77 15.40 3.71
CA ASP A 486 -15.11 15.38 3.13
C ASP A 486 -15.53 16.81 2.79
N ILE A 487 -15.43 17.17 1.51
CA ILE A 487 -15.80 18.48 1.01
C ILE A 487 -17.05 18.26 0.16
N ASP A 488 -18.20 18.68 0.69
CA ASP A 488 -19.47 18.61 -0.04
C ASP A 488 -19.33 19.30 -1.40
N GLY A 489 -19.38 18.50 -2.47
CA GLY A 489 -19.45 19.02 -3.82
C GLY A 489 -20.78 19.72 -4.00
N SER A 490 -20.79 21.05 -3.98
CA SER A 490 -21.90 21.77 -4.58
C SER A 490 -21.93 21.35 -6.06
N ASP A 491 -23.04 20.74 -6.49
CA ASP A 491 -23.32 20.42 -7.89
C ASP A 491 -23.30 21.73 -8.70
N VAL A 492 -22.12 22.19 -9.12
CA VAL A 492 -21.99 23.24 -10.12
C VAL A 492 -22.17 22.58 -11.48
N ASN A 493 -23.43 22.27 -11.80
CA ASN A 493 -23.86 22.19 -13.18
C ASN A 493 -23.64 23.56 -13.85
N SER A 494 -23.20 23.50 -15.11
CA SER A 494 -23.09 24.55 -16.13
C SER A 494 -21.97 25.61 -16.00
N ILE A 495 -20.79 25.28 -16.53
CA ILE A 495 -20.13 25.96 -17.68
C ILE A 495 -19.33 24.87 -18.43
N GLU A 496 -19.61 24.65 -19.71
CA GLU A 496 -19.14 23.52 -20.54
C GLU A 496 -17.65 23.53 -20.96
N ASP A 497 -16.81 24.46 -20.48
CA ASP A 497 -15.45 24.66 -21.04
C ASP A 497 -14.30 24.63 -20.01
N ILE A 498 -14.52 24.15 -18.78
CA ILE A 498 -13.47 24.12 -17.74
C ILE A 498 -13.15 22.67 -17.40
N PRO A 499 -11.87 22.22 -17.42
CA PRO A 499 -11.54 20.86 -17.04
C PRO A 499 -11.99 20.62 -15.60
N ALA A 500 -12.98 19.74 -15.42
CA ALA A 500 -13.36 19.26 -14.10
C ALA A 500 -12.10 18.78 -13.36
N SER A 501 -11.99 19.07 -12.06
CA SER A 501 -10.95 18.46 -11.24
C SER A 501 -11.05 16.95 -11.42
N ASN A 502 -9.99 16.31 -11.90
CA ASN A 502 -9.94 14.85 -12.07
C ASN A 502 -10.01 14.07 -10.74
N TRP A 503 -10.00 14.79 -9.61
CA TRP A 503 -10.00 14.23 -8.27
C TRP A 503 -11.38 14.37 -7.63
N THR A 504 -11.94 13.25 -7.18
CA THR A 504 -13.24 13.19 -6.47
C THR A 504 -13.09 13.22 -4.95
N THR A 505 -11.90 12.96 -4.44
CA THR A 505 -11.58 12.94 -3.01
C THR A 505 -10.38 13.81 -2.76
N HIS A 506 -10.48 14.71 -1.79
CA HIS A 506 -9.39 15.56 -1.38
C HIS A 506 -8.81 15.11 -0.05
N MET A 507 -7.53 15.40 0.13
CA MET A 507 -6.77 14.96 1.29
C MET A 507 -5.64 15.93 1.57
N VAL A 508 -5.15 15.92 2.81
CA VAL A 508 -3.92 16.59 3.23
C VAL A 508 -2.94 15.57 3.81
N ARG A 509 -1.68 15.97 3.93
CA ARG A 509 -0.65 15.24 4.67
C ARG A 509 0.22 16.23 5.42
N GLY A 510 1.17 15.72 6.21
CA GLY A 510 2.12 16.56 6.94
C GLY A 510 2.80 17.58 6.03
N THR A 511 2.65 18.87 6.33
CA THR A 511 3.16 19.96 5.47
C THR A 511 4.68 20.05 5.46
N TRP A 512 5.34 19.40 6.43
CA TRP A 512 6.80 19.20 6.46
C TRP A 512 7.32 18.32 5.32
N LEU A 513 6.45 17.57 4.63
CA LEU A 513 6.79 16.82 3.42
C LEU A 513 6.76 17.68 2.15
N SER A 514 6.18 18.87 2.20
CA SER A 514 6.20 19.83 1.08
C SER A 514 7.35 20.81 1.24
N LYS A 515 7.94 21.21 0.11
CA LYS A 515 9.02 22.20 0.08
C LYS A 515 8.55 23.56 -0.44
N ASN A 516 7.37 23.62 -1.05
CA ASN A 516 6.81 24.85 -1.56
C ASN A 516 5.81 25.48 -0.59
N HIS A 517 6.31 26.39 0.25
CA HIS A 517 5.50 27.17 1.19
C HIS A 517 5.22 28.60 0.69
N ASN A 518 5.48 28.87 -0.59
CA ASN A 518 5.20 30.18 -1.18
C ASN A 518 3.68 30.46 -1.25
N ILE A 519 3.34 31.72 -1.49
CA ILE A 519 1.95 32.15 -1.73
C ILE A 519 1.34 31.32 -2.86
N PHE A 520 0.07 30.96 -2.69
CA PHE A 520 -0.69 30.01 -3.49
C PHE A 520 -0.36 28.52 -3.30
N TYR A 521 0.57 28.16 -2.41
CA TYR A 521 0.95 26.76 -2.15
C TYR A 521 0.94 26.40 -0.67
N TYR A 522 1.57 27.19 0.19
CA TYR A 522 1.50 27.05 1.67
C TYR A 522 1.91 25.69 2.25
N GLY A 523 2.54 24.82 1.45
CA GLY A 523 2.81 23.43 1.83
C GLY A 523 1.61 22.49 1.72
N LEU A 524 0.53 22.95 1.11
CA LEU A 524 -0.73 22.24 0.92
C LEU A 524 -0.85 21.69 -0.52
N PRO A 525 -1.63 20.62 -0.73
CA PRO A 525 -1.75 20.01 -2.04
C PRO A 525 -2.47 20.92 -3.04
N CYS A 526 -1.87 21.13 -4.22
CA CYS A 526 -2.46 21.94 -5.29
C CYS A 526 -3.87 21.50 -5.68
N PRO A 527 -4.17 20.19 -5.86
CA PRO A 527 -5.53 19.78 -6.22
C PRO A 527 -6.60 20.23 -5.22
N LEU A 528 -6.28 20.21 -3.91
CA LEU A 528 -7.18 20.69 -2.86
C LEU A 528 -7.36 22.20 -2.94
N LEU A 529 -6.26 22.96 -3.00
CA LEU A 529 -6.33 24.41 -3.06
C LEU A 529 -7.10 24.89 -4.30
N ASP A 530 -6.83 24.27 -5.45
CA ASP A 530 -7.53 24.61 -6.70
C ASP A 530 -9.01 24.25 -6.65
N HIS A 531 -9.39 23.17 -5.96
CA HIS A 531 -10.79 22.85 -5.72
C HIS A 531 -11.47 23.90 -4.84
N LEU A 532 -10.85 24.26 -3.70
CA LEU A 532 -11.38 25.25 -2.76
C LEU A 532 -11.47 26.66 -3.36
N ARG A 533 -10.49 27.06 -4.19
CA ARG A 533 -10.53 28.31 -4.95
C ARG A 533 -11.73 28.37 -5.87
N ARG A 534 -11.95 27.29 -6.65
CA ARG A 534 -13.04 27.19 -7.63
C ARG A 534 -14.41 27.14 -6.97
N SER A 535 -14.56 26.43 -5.86
CA SER A 535 -15.84 26.31 -5.17
C SER A 535 -16.31 27.65 -4.61
N ARG A 536 -15.39 28.54 -4.23
CA ARG A 536 -15.72 29.90 -3.76
C ARG A 536 -15.89 30.90 -4.88
N SER A 537 -14.90 31.00 -5.77
CA SER A 537 -14.87 32.05 -6.79
C SER A 537 -14.55 31.48 -8.18
N PRO A 538 -15.56 31.00 -8.92
CA PRO A 538 -15.36 30.38 -10.24
C PRO A 538 -14.68 31.28 -11.27
N MET A 539 -14.69 32.60 -11.10
CA MET A 539 -14.10 33.59 -12.01
C MET A 539 -12.66 33.98 -11.65
N LEU A 540 -12.21 33.67 -10.43
CA LEU A 540 -10.93 34.07 -9.85
C LEU A 540 -10.00 32.84 -9.76
N GLN A 541 -9.64 32.30 -10.94
CA GLN A 541 -8.95 31.01 -11.05
C GLN A 541 -7.42 31.09 -11.17
N THR A 542 -6.87 32.30 -11.24
CA THR A 542 -5.44 32.49 -11.53
C THR A 542 -4.67 32.86 -10.27
N LYS A 543 -3.51 32.21 -10.09
CA LYS A 543 -2.53 32.53 -9.04
C LYS A 543 -1.91 33.91 -9.31
N THR A 544 -2.67 34.99 -9.10
CA THR A 544 -2.22 36.36 -9.30
C THR A 544 -2.42 37.18 -8.03
N PHE A 545 -1.57 38.19 -7.87
CA PHE A 545 -1.59 39.11 -6.74
C PHE A 545 -2.68 40.19 -6.86
N LEU A 546 -3.82 39.87 -7.49
CA LEU A 546 -4.97 40.78 -7.50
C LEU A 546 -5.68 40.71 -6.16
N GLN A 547 -6.18 41.85 -5.66
CA GLN A 547 -6.84 41.94 -4.35
C GLN A 547 -7.91 40.85 -4.16
N GLY A 548 -8.83 40.69 -5.12
CA GLY A 548 -9.89 39.67 -5.02
C GLY A 548 -9.37 38.23 -4.98
N ASN A 549 -8.23 37.94 -5.63
CA ASN A 549 -7.60 36.63 -5.54
C ASN A 549 -6.97 36.40 -4.16
N LEU A 550 -6.31 37.42 -3.61
CA LEU A 550 -5.69 37.34 -2.28
C LEU A 550 -6.73 37.25 -1.16
N GLU A 551 -7.87 37.95 -1.28
CA GLU A 551 -9.01 37.82 -0.37
C GLU A 551 -9.62 36.41 -0.42
N ASN A 552 -9.80 35.84 -1.62
CA ASN A 552 -10.26 34.47 -1.78
C ASN A 552 -9.29 33.46 -1.15
N GLU A 553 -7.97 33.65 -1.30
CA GLU A 553 -6.97 32.81 -0.63
C GLU A 553 -7.05 32.92 0.90
N LEU A 554 -7.25 34.14 1.44
CA LEU A 554 -7.36 34.38 2.87
C LEU A 554 -8.51 33.55 3.46
N GLU A 555 -9.69 33.61 2.84
CA GLU A 555 -10.84 32.83 3.27
C GLU A 555 -10.56 31.31 3.21
N VAL A 556 -9.97 30.83 2.11
CA VAL A 556 -9.64 29.40 1.97
C VAL A 556 -8.75 28.93 3.13
N LEU A 557 -7.71 29.70 3.47
CA LEU A 557 -6.81 29.36 4.56
C LEU A 557 -7.47 29.49 5.94
N GLU A 558 -8.35 30.48 6.15
CA GLU A 558 -9.09 30.62 7.41
C GLU A 558 -10.02 29.42 7.66
N ASN A 559 -10.72 28.94 6.62
CA ASN A 559 -11.57 27.76 6.73
C ASN A 559 -10.76 26.49 7.02
N LEU A 560 -9.66 26.28 6.29
CA LEU A 560 -8.79 25.13 6.54
C LEU A 560 -8.21 25.18 7.95
N LYS A 561 -7.70 26.34 8.38
CA LYS A 561 -7.19 26.54 9.74
C LYS A 561 -8.25 26.17 10.79
N PHE A 562 -9.48 26.67 10.62
CA PHE A 562 -10.59 26.36 11.53
C PHE A 562 -10.86 24.85 11.61
N ILE A 563 -10.93 24.17 10.47
CA ILE A 563 -11.17 22.71 10.41
C ILE A 563 -10.08 21.95 11.18
N PHE A 564 -8.81 22.28 10.96
CA PHE A 564 -7.71 21.53 11.57
C PHE A 564 -7.47 21.91 13.04
N ASP A 565 -7.81 23.12 13.47
CA ASP A 565 -7.84 23.48 14.88
C ASP A 565 -8.93 22.71 15.63
N ASP A 566 -10.16 22.67 15.09
CA ASP A 566 -11.26 21.89 15.66
C ASP A 566 -10.91 20.39 15.74
N MET A 567 -10.31 19.84 14.68
CA MET A 567 -9.83 18.45 14.67
C MET A 567 -8.81 18.18 15.79
N MET A 568 -7.88 19.12 16.06
CA MET A 568 -6.93 18.99 17.15
C MET A 568 -7.58 19.11 18.53
N GLU A 569 -8.55 20.00 18.69
CA GLU A 569 -9.30 20.13 19.95
C GLU A 569 -10.07 18.84 20.25
N ASN A 570 -10.74 18.25 19.24
CA ASN A 570 -11.48 17.00 19.35
C ASN A 570 -10.61 15.80 19.72
N MET A 571 -9.37 15.72 19.22
CA MET A 571 -8.45 14.62 19.59
C MET A 571 -7.94 14.70 21.04
N GLY A 572 -7.99 15.89 21.66
CA GLY A 572 -7.45 16.14 23.00
C GLY A 572 -5.93 15.99 23.11
N GLU A 573 -5.36 16.34 24.25
CA GLU A 573 -3.94 16.12 24.53
C GLU A 573 -3.66 14.70 25.00
N THR A 574 -2.49 14.21 24.61
CA THR A 574 -1.95 12.93 25.01
C THR A 574 -1.17 13.09 26.32
N ASP A 575 -1.59 12.40 27.38
CA ASP A 575 -0.81 12.34 28.62
C ASP A 575 0.41 11.42 28.43
N LEU A 576 1.61 12.01 28.40
CA LEU A 576 2.88 11.30 28.20
C LEU A 576 3.46 10.74 29.50
N ASP A 577 2.95 11.14 30.67
CA ASP A 577 3.59 10.85 31.97
C ASP A 577 3.46 9.37 32.38
N ASN A 578 2.57 8.60 31.74
CA ASN A 578 2.33 7.18 32.04
C ASN A 578 2.81 6.19 30.95
N ARG A 579 3.51 6.65 29.91
CA ARG A 579 3.81 5.84 28.72
C ARG A 579 4.60 4.56 29.00
N GLU A 580 5.47 4.53 30.01
CA GLU A 580 6.26 3.32 30.33
C GLU A 580 5.38 2.15 30.80
N ASN A 581 4.29 2.45 31.52
CA ASN A 581 3.36 1.45 32.07
C ASN A 581 2.30 0.96 31.06
N CYS A 582 2.17 1.63 29.91
CA CYS A 582 1.18 1.27 28.91
C CYS A 582 1.46 -0.07 28.23
N SER A 583 0.39 -0.79 27.88
CA SER A 583 0.46 -1.98 27.03
C SER A 583 0.87 -1.61 25.59
N TRP A 584 1.13 -2.62 24.76
CA TRP A 584 1.60 -2.41 23.39
C TRP A 584 0.56 -1.70 22.51
N ASP A 585 -0.71 -2.05 22.67
CA ASP A 585 -1.85 -1.50 21.94
C ASP A 585 -2.17 -0.08 22.38
N GLU A 586 -2.11 0.20 23.69
CA GLU A 586 -2.19 1.57 24.23
C GLU A 586 -1.09 2.47 23.65
N LYS A 587 0.16 1.98 23.61
CA LYS A 587 1.29 2.71 23.02
C LYS A 587 1.05 3.01 21.53
N LEU A 588 0.60 2.03 20.75
CA LEU A 588 0.31 2.24 19.32
C LEU A 588 -0.86 3.20 19.09
N ALA A 589 -1.94 3.07 19.87
CA ALA A 589 -3.07 3.99 19.80
C ALA A 589 -2.62 5.43 20.08
N MET A 590 -1.79 5.60 21.10
CA MET A 590 -1.23 6.89 21.48
C MET A 590 -0.31 7.47 20.40
N ASP A 591 0.60 6.66 19.86
CA ASP A 591 1.53 7.09 18.81
C ASP A 591 0.78 7.47 17.53
N PHE A 592 -0.28 6.74 17.17
CA PHE A 592 -1.14 7.10 16.04
C PHE A 592 -1.91 8.41 16.25
N LYS A 593 -2.51 8.60 17.44
CA LYS A 593 -3.16 9.86 17.79
C LYS A 593 -2.17 11.03 17.71
N ASN A 594 -0.96 10.86 18.22
CA ASN A 594 0.10 11.87 18.14
C ASN A 594 0.50 12.18 16.68
N LEU A 595 0.58 11.16 15.82
CA LEU A 595 0.84 11.32 14.39
C LEU A 595 -0.27 12.15 13.72
N GLN A 596 -1.54 11.82 13.94
CA GLN A 596 -2.68 12.57 13.39
C GLN A 596 -2.69 14.02 13.89
N ARG A 597 -2.46 14.25 15.19
CA ARG A 597 -2.30 15.59 15.77
C ARG A 597 -1.16 16.36 15.12
N ARG A 598 -0.01 15.72 14.89
CA ARG A 598 1.15 16.35 14.24
C ARG A 598 0.81 16.79 12.81
N ILE A 599 0.09 15.96 12.04
CA ILE A 599 -0.38 16.32 10.69
C ILE A 599 -1.31 17.54 10.77
N ALA A 600 -2.37 17.48 11.59
CA ALA A 600 -3.33 18.56 11.74
C ALA A 600 -2.67 19.88 12.18
N TYR A 601 -1.77 19.80 13.16
CA TYR A 601 -0.99 20.95 13.65
C TYR A 601 -0.13 21.57 12.55
N SER A 602 0.53 20.74 11.73
CA SER A 602 1.36 21.23 10.62
C SER A 602 0.53 21.96 9.56
N VAL A 603 -0.68 21.49 9.29
CA VAL A 603 -1.62 22.10 8.34
C VAL A 603 -2.15 23.42 8.89
N SER A 604 -2.59 23.45 10.15
CA SER A 604 -3.04 24.69 10.81
C SER A 604 -1.93 25.74 10.84
N THR A 605 -0.71 25.34 11.19
CA THR A 605 0.47 26.23 11.19
C THR A 605 0.79 26.77 9.80
N SER A 606 0.75 25.91 8.77
CA SER A 606 0.90 26.32 7.38
C SER A 606 -0.16 27.33 6.94
N CYS A 607 -1.42 27.12 7.32
CA CYS A 607 -2.51 28.05 7.03
C CYS A 607 -2.30 29.40 7.74
N HIS A 608 -1.91 29.37 9.02
CA HIS A 608 -1.61 30.59 9.78
C HIS A 608 -0.49 31.41 9.14
N ASN A 609 0.63 30.76 8.79
CA ASN A 609 1.74 31.43 8.11
C ASN A 609 1.31 31.99 6.75
N GLY A 610 0.51 31.23 5.99
CA GLY A 610 -0.04 31.69 4.71
C GLY A 610 -0.96 32.92 4.85
N ILE A 611 -1.80 32.97 5.89
CA ILE A 611 -2.64 34.13 6.21
C ILE A 611 -1.79 35.37 6.48
N GLU A 612 -0.72 35.25 7.27
CA GLU A 612 0.19 36.38 7.55
C GLU A 612 0.93 36.84 6.29
N MET A 613 1.34 35.92 5.42
CA MET A 613 1.93 36.25 4.11
C MET A 613 0.93 37.02 3.23
N LEU A 614 -0.33 36.58 3.18
CA LEU A 614 -1.38 37.21 2.37
C LEU A 614 -1.76 38.60 2.89
N LYS A 615 -1.85 38.80 4.21
CA LYS A 615 -2.10 40.13 4.79
C LYS A 615 -1.01 41.12 4.38
N ASN A 616 0.24 40.70 4.39
CA ASN A 616 1.37 41.54 3.96
C ASN A 616 1.27 41.91 2.47
N GLU A 617 0.89 40.96 1.60
CA GLU A 617 0.70 41.26 0.17
C GLU A 617 -0.56 42.12 -0.09
N LEU A 618 -1.66 41.88 0.61
CA LEU A 618 -2.86 42.72 0.52
C LEU A 618 -2.56 44.16 0.91
N CYS A 619 -1.78 44.39 1.96
CA CYS A 619 -1.33 45.73 2.33
C CYS A 619 -0.51 46.40 1.22
N LYS A 620 0.31 45.65 0.46
CA LYS A 620 1.06 46.20 -0.68
C LYS A 620 0.13 46.55 -1.84
N CYS A 621 -0.80 45.66 -2.20
CA CYS A 621 -1.79 45.94 -3.25
C CYS A 621 -2.61 47.19 -2.94
N MET A 622 -3.06 47.34 -1.69
CA MET A 622 -3.80 48.53 -1.26
C MET A 622 -2.94 49.79 -1.27
N ALA A 623 -1.63 49.70 -1.02
CA ALA A 623 -0.72 50.84 -1.11
C ALA A 623 -0.45 51.26 -2.56
N GLU A 624 -0.30 50.29 -3.47
CA GLU A 624 -0.14 50.54 -4.91
C GLU A 624 -1.40 51.16 -5.53
N ASP A 625 -2.60 50.70 -5.14
CA ASP A 625 -3.87 51.29 -5.58
C ASP A 625 -4.09 52.74 -5.08
N ILE A 626 -3.43 53.12 -3.98
CA ILE A 626 -3.45 54.50 -3.45
C ILE A 626 -2.45 55.40 -4.19
N GLU A 627 -1.35 54.84 -4.71
CA GLU A 627 -0.31 55.58 -5.44
C GLU A 627 -0.62 55.77 -6.94
N GLY A 628 -1.54 54.98 -7.50
CA GLY A 628 -2.17 55.21 -8.81
C GLY A 628 -1.70 54.31 -9.94
#